data_AF-A0A5N1IXG7-F1
#
_entry.id   AF-A0A5N1IXG7-F1
#
_cell.length_a   1.000
_cell.length_b   1.000
_cell.length_c   1.000
_cell.angle_alpha   90.00
_cell.angle_beta   90.00
_cell.angle_gamma   90.00
#
_symmetry.space_group_name_H-M   'P 1'
#
loop_
_entity.id
_entity.type
_entity.pdbx_description
1 polymer ?
#
loop_
_entity_poly.entity_id
_entity_poly.type
_entity_poly.pdbx_seq_one_letter_code
_entity_poly.pdbx_strand_id
1 'polypeptide(L)' 'MKEDIKVGVEVRLKTGGPVMVVKAVSGEMATCEWEVVGRVCVMQFKLSNLFLAAVPENKR' A
#
# COMPACT_ATOMS: atom_id res chain seq x y z
N MET A 1 -13.72 11.42 5.74
CA MET A 1 -13.73 10.20 4.91
C MET A 1 -12.29 9.80 4.63
N LYS A 2 -11.82 8.67 5.18
CA LYS A 2 -10.51 8.04 4.93
C LYS A 2 -10.78 6.59 4.49
N GLU A 3 -11.48 6.41 3.36
CA GLU A 3 -12.22 5.16 3.10
C GLU A 3 -11.70 4.26 1.97
N ASP A 4 -10.51 4.49 1.41
CA ASP A 4 -10.10 3.73 0.22
C ASP A 4 -8.97 2.70 0.42
N ILE A 5 -8.35 2.61 1.61
CA ILE A 5 -7.28 1.63 1.85
C ILE A 5 -7.89 0.30 2.31
N LYS A 6 -8.01 -0.62 1.35
CA LYS A 6 -8.50 -1.99 1.55
C LYS A 6 -7.51 -3.02 1.01
N VAL A 7 -7.71 -4.29 1.37
CA VAL A 7 -6.90 -5.39 0.83
C VAL A 7 -6.96 -5.40 -0.71
N GLY A 8 -5.81 -5.58 -1.34
CA GLY A 8 -5.64 -5.66 -2.79
C GLY A 8 -5.33 -4.33 -3.48
N VAL A 9 -5.37 -3.20 -2.77
CA VAL A 9 -5.03 -1.91 -3.38
C VAL A 9 -3.54 -1.60 -3.28
N GLU A 10 -3.06 -0.84 -4.25
CA GLU A 10 -1.72 -0.29 -4.25
C GLU A 10 -1.67 0.99 -3.40
N VAL A 11 -0.74 1.01 -2.47
CA VAL A 11 -0.50 2.12 -1.55
C VAL A 11 0.97 2.50 -1.57
N ARG A 12 1.25 3.71 -1.09
CA ARG A 12 2.61 4.20 -0.89
C ARG A 12 2.69 4.96 0.42
N LEU A 13 3.88 5.00 1.01
CA LEU A 13 4.14 5.82 2.19
C LEU A 13 4.15 7.30 1.80
N LYS A 14 3.51 8.14 2.61
CA LYS A 14 3.51 9.61 2.44
C LYS A 14 4.92 10.21 2.48
N THR A 15 5.86 9.55 3.14
CA THR A 15 7.28 9.94 3.20
C THR A 15 8.09 9.54 1.96
N GLY A 16 7.45 8.92 0.96
CA GLY A 16 8.14 8.26 -0.14
C GLY A 16 8.49 6.80 0.17
N GLY A 17 8.80 6.03 -0.88
CA GLY A 17 9.05 4.59 -0.78
C GLY A 17 8.63 3.83 -2.04
N PRO A 18 8.68 2.50 -2.07
CA PRO A 18 8.12 1.70 -3.16
C PRO A 18 6.59 1.72 -3.13
N VAL A 19 5.96 1.38 -4.25
CA VAL A 19 4.53 1.02 -4.28
C VAL A 19 4.39 -0.35 -3.63
N MET A 20 3.38 -0.50 -2.78
CA MET A 20 3.12 -1.72 -2.01
C MET A 20 1.67 -2.13 -2.16
N VAL A 21 1.38 -3.43 -2.07
CA VAL A 21 0.03 -3.97 -2.11
C VAL A 21 -0.42 -4.30 -0.69
N VAL A 22 -1.61 -3.84 -0.31
CA VAL A 22 -2.20 -4.18 0.99
C VAL A 22 -2.66 -5.63 0.99
N LYS A 23 -2.11 -6.47 1.87
CA LYS A 23 -2.49 -7.88 2.04
C LYS A 23 -3.48 -8.10 3.17
N ALA A 24 -3.42 -7.29 4.22
CA ALA A 24 -4.34 -7.37 5.34
C ALA A 24 -4.53 -5.99 5.97
N VAL A 25 -5.71 -5.75 6.53
CA VAL A 25 -6.02 -4.56 7.32
C VAL A 25 -6.57 -5.03 8.66
N SER A 26 -6.01 -4.52 9.75
CA SER A 26 -6.42 -4.84 11.12
C SER A 26 -6.43 -3.56 11.94
N GLY A 27 -7.63 -3.04 12.22
CA GLY A 27 -7.80 -1.76 12.91
C GLY A 27 -7.11 -0.62 12.15
N GLU A 28 -6.13 0.02 12.78
CA GLU A 28 -5.38 1.15 12.20
C GLU A 28 -4.11 0.74 11.44
N MET A 29 -3.87 -0.56 11.28
CA MET A 29 -2.66 -1.11 10.66
C MET A 29 -2.99 -1.82 9.35
N ALA A 30 -2.18 -1.59 8.32
CA ALA A 30 -2.18 -2.35 7.08
C ALA A 30 -0.89 -3.15 6.97
N THR A 31 -1.02 -4.43 6.63
CA THR A 31 0.11 -5.27 6.22
C THR A 31 0.29 -5.07 4.72
N CYS A 32 1.44 -4.55 4.33
CA CYS A 32 1.78 -4.22 2.95
C CYS A 32 2.92 -5.11 2.47
N GLU A 33 2.83 -5.53 1.21
CA GLU A 33 3.81 -6.37 0.53
C GLU A 33 4.35 -5.64 -0.70
N TRP A 34 5.65 -5.72 -0.94
CA TRP A 34 6.28 -5.25 -2.17
C TRP A 34 7.52 -6.07 -2.50
N GLU A 35 7.95 -6.04 -3.76
CA GLU A 35 9.15 -6.74 -4.20
C GLU A 35 10.33 -5.77 -4.32
N VAL A 36 11.50 -6.16 -3.80
CA VAL A 36 12.77 -5.45 -3.96
C VAL A 36 13.83 -6.45 -4.37
N VAL A 37 14.38 -6.30 -5.58
CA VAL A 37 15.52 -7.10 -6.09
C VAL A 37 15.27 -8.61 -5.89
N GLY A 38 14.12 -9.09 -6.38
CA GLY A 38 13.74 -10.51 -6.31
C GLY A 38 13.41 -11.04 -4.92
N ARG A 39 13.22 -10.16 -3.93
CA ARG A 39 12.78 -10.52 -2.57
C ARG A 39 11.44 -9.87 -2.25
N VAL A 40 10.52 -10.67 -1.71
CA VAL A 40 9.24 -10.17 -1.19
C VAL A 40 9.48 -9.61 0.21
N CYS A 41 9.20 -8.33 0.38
CA CYS A 41 9.21 -7.63 1.64
C CYS A 41 7.78 -7.47 2.14
N VAL A 42 7.55 -7.80 3.42
CA VAL A 42 6.25 -7.62 4.09
C VAL A 42 6.47 -6.80 5.34
N MET A 43 5.76 -5.68 5.47
CA MET A 43 5.79 -4.84 6.67
C MET A 43 4.41 -4.30 7.01
N GLN A 44 4.22 -3.94 8.28
CA GLN A 44 3.00 -3.31 8.75
C GLN A 44 3.18 -1.81 8.91
N PHE A 45 2.22 -1.04 8.40
CA PHE A 45 2.20 0.42 8.49
C PHE A 45 0.88 0.91 9.04
N LYS A 46 0.93 2.05 9.73
CA LYS A 46 -0.30 2.77 10.12
C LYS A 46 -1.02 3.27 8.87
N LEU A 47 -2.33 3.09 8.80
CA LEU A 47 -3.18 3.60 7.72
C LEU A 47 -3.01 5.11 7.51
N SER A 48 -2.76 5.87 8.59
CA SER A 48 -2.49 7.31 8.52
C SER A 48 -1.27 7.69 7.68
N ASN A 49 -0.32 6.77 7.52
CA ASN A 49 0.96 6.98 6.84
C ASN A 49 0.91 6.57 5.38
N LEU A 50 -0.17 5.92 4.95
CA LEU A 50 -0.35 5.42 3.61
C LEU A 50 -1.25 6.37 2.80
N PHE A 51 -1.04 6.37 1.48
CA PHE A 51 -1.96 6.96 0.50
C PHE A 51 -2.10 6.00 -0.69
N LEU A 52 -3.21 6.09 -1.43
CA LEU A 52 -3.39 5.32 -2.65
C LEU A 52 -2.31 5.69 -3.65
N ALA A 53 -1.52 4.72 -4.09
CA ALA A 53 -0.73 4.93 -5.29
C ALA A 53 -1.75 5.07 -6.43
N ALA A 54 -1.76 6.21 -7.12
CA ALA A 54 -2.63 6.39 -8.26
C ALA A 54 -2.42 5.21 -9.21
N VAL A 55 -3.48 4.43 -9.44
CA VAL A 55 -3.48 3.40 -10.48
C VAL A 55 -3.07 4.16 -11.75
N PRO A 56 -1.98 3.80 -12.45
CA PRO A 56 -1.78 4.36 -13.77
C PRO A 56 -3.04 3.99 -14.54
N GLU A 57 -3.88 4.99 -14.82
CA GLU A 57 -4.97 4.89 -15.77
C GLU A 57 -4.29 4.37 -17.03
N ASN A 58 -4.43 3.07 -17.29
CA ASN A 58 -4.10 2.49 -18.57
C ASN A 58 -5.16 3.05 -19.53
N LYS A 59 -4.99 4.32 -19.91
CA LYS A 59 -5.74 4.94 -20.99
C LYS A 59 -5.32 4.20 -22.24
N ARG A 60 -6.23 3.28 -22.60
CA ARG A 60 -6.43 2.63 -23.89
C ARG A 60 -5.87 3.40 -25.07
#